data_AF-A0A930DXG2-F1
#
_entry.id   AF-A0A930DXG2-F1
#
_cell.length_a   1.000
_cell.length_b   1.000
_cell.length_c   1.000
_cell.angle_alpha   90.00
_cell.angle_beta   90.00
_cell.angle_gamma   90.00
#
_symmetry.space_group_name_H-M   'P 1'
#
loop_
_entity.id
_entity.type
_entity.pdbx_description
1 polymer ?
#
loop_
_entity_poly.entity_id
_entity_poly.type
_entity_poly.pdbx_seq_one_letter_code
_entity_poly.pdbx_strand_id
1 'polypeptide(L)'
;VKAREASLALISQGYDVLFPCLDAAGAGVAAAAQDSKGVKIIGSVADYAKDYGAEDVTIGSVVYAWSTLGYLAAKGELNDGGSHVIGLNDGGITPVLNADLGEGKATYEKVLEELKAGKISLN
;
A
#
# COMPACT_ATOMS: atom_id res chain seq x y z
N VAL A 1 0.83 6.79 18.28
CA VAL A 1 0.42 8.16 18.66
C VAL A 1 0.71 9.17 17.55
N LYS A 2 1.97 9.41 17.16
CA LYS A 2 2.33 10.42 16.14
C LYS A 2 1.62 10.29 14.78
N ALA A 3 1.55 9.09 14.20
CA ALA A 3 0.89 8.88 12.91
C ALA A 3 -0.61 9.21 12.95
N ARG A 4 -1.27 8.90 14.07
CA ARG A 4 -2.69 9.23 14.29
C ARG A 4 -2.90 10.73 14.35
N GLU A 5 -2.09 11.43 15.14
CA GLU A 5 -2.18 12.90 15.29
C GLU A 5 -1.91 13.63 13.97
N ALA A 6 -0.88 13.21 13.22
CA ALA A 6 -0.60 13.77 11.90
C ALA A 6 -1.76 13.52 10.92
N SER A 7 -2.35 12.32 10.95
CA SER A 7 -3.49 11.98 10.09
C SER A 7 -4.72 12.80 10.43
N LEU A 8 -5.05 12.97 11.72
CA LEU A 8 -6.14 13.82 12.16
C LEU A 8 -5.94 15.28 11.78
N ALA A 9 -4.69 15.76 11.80
CA ALA A 9 -4.36 17.11 11.34
C ALA A 9 -4.54 17.28 9.82
N LEU A 10 -4.26 16.26 9.02
CA LEU A 10 -4.58 16.27 7.58
C LEU A 10 -6.09 16.21 7.36
N ILE A 11 -6.79 15.31 8.04
CA ILE A 11 -8.25 15.19 7.94
C ILE A 11 -8.94 16.51 8.34
N SER A 12 -8.46 17.21 9.38
CA SER A 12 -9.01 18.50 9.78
C SER A 12 -8.74 19.63 8.78
N GLN A 13 -7.72 19.47 7.92
CA GLN A 13 -7.46 20.35 6.78
C GLN A 13 -8.32 20.02 5.55
N GLY A 14 -9.17 18.98 5.63
CA GLY A 14 -10.11 18.61 4.58
C GLY A 14 -9.61 17.50 3.66
N TYR A 15 -8.49 16.84 3.96
CA TYR A 15 -8.06 15.66 3.21
C TYR A 15 -8.97 14.46 3.50
N ASP A 16 -9.50 13.86 2.44
CA ASP A 16 -10.45 12.74 2.48
C ASP A 16 -9.82 11.40 2.05
N VAL A 17 -8.63 11.41 1.46
CA VAL A 17 -7.86 10.20 1.13
C VAL A 17 -6.45 10.30 1.69
N LEU A 18 -6.02 9.27 2.42
CA LEU A 18 -4.68 9.16 2.99
C LEU A 18 -3.92 8.00 2.32
N PHE A 19 -2.70 8.26 1.87
CA PHE A 19 -1.78 7.23 1.37
C PHE A 19 -0.49 7.22 2.22
N PRO A 20 -0.52 6.61 3.42
CA PRO A 20 0.65 6.59 4.30
C PRO A 20 1.70 5.59 3.83
N CYS A 21 2.98 5.97 3.93
CA CYS A 21 4.14 5.09 3.76
C CYS A 21 4.95 5.00 5.07
N LEU A 22 4.38 4.32 6.08
CA LEU A 22 4.83 4.44 7.48
C LEU A 22 5.07 3.09 8.19
N ASP A 23 5.11 1.96 7.47
CA ASP A 23 5.26 0.63 8.05
C ASP A 23 4.27 0.41 9.21
N ALA A 24 4.68 -0.20 10.33
CA ALA A 24 3.86 -0.47 11.51
C ALA A 24 3.16 0.77 12.11
N ALA A 25 3.68 1.98 11.87
CA ALA A 25 3.01 3.20 12.33
C ALA A 25 1.70 3.47 11.56
N GLY A 26 1.48 2.77 10.44
CA GLY A 26 0.25 2.71 9.67
C GLY A 26 -1.01 2.41 10.48
N ALA A 27 -0.89 1.62 11.55
CA ALA A 27 -2.00 1.33 12.45
C ALA A 27 -2.60 2.62 13.07
N GLY A 28 -1.77 3.65 13.29
CA GLY A 28 -2.25 4.95 13.76
C GLY A 28 -3.06 5.72 12.71
N VAL A 29 -2.76 5.52 11.43
CA VAL A 29 -3.49 6.12 10.30
C VAL A 29 -4.84 5.42 10.12
N ALA A 30 -4.84 4.09 10.18
CA ALA A 30 -6.07 3.29 10.19
C ALA A 30 -7.04 3.74 11.29
N ALA A 31 -6.55 3.84 12.53
CA ALA A 31 -7.35 4.33 13.65
C ALA A 31 -7.88 5.76 13.42
N ALA A 32 -7.06 6.69 12.89
CA ALA A 32 -7.50 8.04 12.61
C ALA A 32 -8.62 8.10 11.56
N ALA A 33 -8.53 7.30 10.50
CA ALA A 33 -9.53 7.26 9.45
C ALA A 33 -10.83 6.60 9.94
N GLN A 34 -10.75 5.50 10.69
CA GLN A 34 -11.94 4.83 11.26
C GLN A 34 -12.68 5.71 12.28
N ASP A 35 -11.95 6.52 13.05
CA ASP A 35 -12.54 7.52 13.96
C ASP A 35 -13.16 8.71 13.20
N SER A 36 -12.92 8.83 11.89
CA SER A 36 -13.32 9.98 11.06
C SER A 36 -14.39 9.60 10.04
N LYS A 37 -15.29 10.52 9.72
CA LYS A 37 -16.32 10.29 8.68
C LYS A 37 -15.80 10.70 7.31
N GLY A 38 -16.04 9.86 6.31
CA GLY A 38 -15.77 10.19 4.90
C GLY A 38 -14.31 10.11 4.48
N VAL A 39 -13.44 9.51 5.32
CA VAL A 39 -12.01 9.36 5.02
C VAL A 39 -11.74 7.96 4.49
N LYS A 40 -10.87 7.85 3.49
CA LYS A 40 -10.41 6.59 2.90
C LYS A 40 -8.90 6.45 2.96
N ILE A 41 -8.43 5.21 2.95
CA ILE A 41 -7.01 4.85 2.98
C ILE A 41 -6.63 4.07 1.73
N ILE A 42 -5.47 4.39 1.18
CA ILE A 42 -4.68 3.48 0.35
C ILE A 42 -3.52 3.00 1.22
N GLY A 43 -3.52 1.74 1.64
CA GLY A 43 -2.48 1.18 2.51
C GLY A 43 -1.13 1.04 1.79
N SER A 44 -0.05 0.92 2.56
CA SER A 44 1.25 0.52 2.04
C SER A 44 1.97 -0.37 3.04
N VAL A 45 2.96 -1.13 2.57
CA VAL A 45 3.78 -2.09 3.33
C VAL A 45 2.98 -3.32 3.75
N ALA A 46 1.78 -3.13 4.31
CA ALA A 46 0.85 -4.14 4.77
C ALA A 46 -0.54 -3.93 4.14
N ASP A 47 -1.40 -4.94 4.23
CA ASP A 47 -2.78 -4.81 3.82
C ASP A 47 -3.64 -4.29 4.97
N TYR A 48 -3.95 -3.00 4.98
CA TYR A 48 -4.57 -2.36 6.16
C TYR A 48 -5.98 -2.90 6.47
N ALA A 49 -6.70 -3.34 5.44
CA ALA A 49 -8.01 -3.96 5.62
C ALA A 49 -7.88 -5.20 6.52
N LYS A 50 -6.97 -6.10 6.16
CA LYS A 50 -6.74 -7.36 6.86
C LYS A 50 -5.88 -7.21 8.13
N ASP A 51 -4.75 -6.54 8.03
CA ASP A 51 -3.71 -6.53 9.06
C ASP A 51 -4.02 -5.58 10.21
N TYR A 52 -4.85 -4.54 9.96
CA TYR A 52 -5.29 -3.57 10.98
C TYR A 52 -6.80 -3.57 11.19
N GLY A 53 -7.57 -4.45 10.52
CA GLY A 53 -9.02 -4.50 10.65
C GLY A 53 -9.72 -3.23 10.14
N ALA A 54 -9.16 -2.59 9.12
CA ALA A 54 -9.62 -1.32 8.57
C ALA A 54 -10.39 -1.47 7.25
N GLU A 55 -11.19 -2.53 7.14
CA GLU A 55 -11.91 -2.92 5.91
C GLU A 55 -12.90 -1.85 5.44
N ASP A 56 -13.48 -1.09 6.37
CA ASP A 56 -14.50 -0.06 6.12
C ASP A 56 -13.93 1.22 5.50
N VAL A 57 -12.64 1.48 5.73
CA VAL A 57 -11.95 2.71 5.27
C VAL A 57 -10.88 2.44 4.22
N THR A 58 -10.41 1.20 4.05
CA THR A 58 -9.31 0.87 3.12
C THR A 58 -9.85 0.54 1.72
N ILE A 59 -9.46 1.33 0.72
CA ILE A 59 -9.81 1.08 -0.69
C ILE A 59 -8.94 -0.06 -1.26
N GLY A 60 -7.65 -0.05 -0.93
CA GLY A 60 -6.66 -1.01 -1.37
C GLY A 60 -5.34 -0.74 -0.67
N SER A 61 -4.33 -1.57 -0.93
CA SER A 61 -3.00 -1.47 -0.31
C SER A 61 -1.90 -1.83 -1.30
N VAL A 62 -0.70 -1.26 -1.15
CA VAL A 62 0.52 -1.76 -1.82
C VAL A 62 1.35 -2.53 -0.80
N VAL A 63 1.22 -3.86 -0.82
CA VAL A 63 1.87 -4.76 0.16
C VAL A 63 3.30 -5.03 -0.27
N TYR A 64 4.24 -4.92 0.67
CA TYR A 64 5.65 -5.23 0.42
C TYR A 64 5.89 -6.71 0.68
N ALA A 65 6.60 -7.37 -0.22
CA ALA A 65 6.82 -8.81 -0.13
C ALA A 65 8.01 -9.16 0.75
N TRP A 66 7.90 -8.86 2.05
CA TRP A 66 8.93 -9.16 3.04
C TRP A 66 9.32 -10.64 3.05
N SER A 67 8.35 -11.54 2.85
CA SER A 67 8.60 -12.98 2.77
C SER A 67 9.41 -13.37 1.53
N THR A 68 9.13 -12.76 0.37
CA THR A 68 9.90 -12.99 -0.86
C THR A 68 11.33 -12.50 -0.68
N LEU A 69 11.52 -11.30 -0.14
CA LEU A 69 12.84 -10.74 0.20
C LEU A 69 13.62 -11.67 1.13
N GLY A 70 13.01 -12.11 2.23
CA GLY A 70 13.64 -13.02 3.18
C GLY A 70 14.00 -14.37 2.55
N TYR A 71 13.13 -14.91 1.70
CA TYR A 71 13.37 -16.18 1.00
C TYR A 71 14.54 -16.08 0.00
N LEU A 72 14.59 -15.04 -0.82
CA LEU A 72 15.66 -14.84 -1.79
C LEU A 72 17.02 -14.61 -1.10
N ALA A 73 17.02 -13.82 -0.01
CA ALA A 73 18.21 -13.63 0.81
C ALA A 73 18.70 -14.95 1.45
N ALA A 74 17.79 -15.77 1.98
CA ALA A 74 18.12 -17.06 2.56
C ALA A 74 18.68 -18.07 1.55
N LYS A 75 18.29 -17.97 0.27
CA LYS A 75 18.87 -18.77 -0.83
C LYS A 75 20.24 -18.28 -1.28
N GLY A 76 20.68 -17.11 -0.82
CA GLY A 76 21.93 -16.49 -1.26
C GLY A 76 21.80 -15.67 -2.55
N GLU A 77 20.60 -15.55 -3.12
CA GLU A 77 20.38 -14.85 -4.40
C GLU A 77 20.56 -13.33 -4.30
N LEU A 78 20.56 -12.78 -3.08
CA LEU A 78 20.77 -11.37 -2.79
C LEU A 78 22.09 -11.08 -2.04
N ASN A 79 22.95 -12.09 -1.86
CA ASN A 79 24.11 -12.03 -0.96
C ASN A 79 25.46 -11.80 -1.70
N ASP A 80 25.42 -11.22 -2.90
CA ASP A 80 26.58 -10.96 -3.75
C ASP A 80 27.23 -9.58 -3.49
N GLY A 81 26.66 -8.78 -2.57
CA GLY A 81 27.10 -7.40 -2.29
C GLY A 81 26.62 -6.38 -3.31
N GLY A 82 25.80 -6.78 -4.29
CA GLY A 82 25.18 -5.93 -5.28
C GLY A 82 23.87 -5.29 -4.83
N SER A 83 23.34 -4.40 -5.67
CA SER A 83 21.98 -3.87 -5.53
C SER A 83 21.03 -4.68 -6.39
N HIS A 84 19.90 -5.08 -5.81
CA HIS A 84 18.88 -5.90 -6.47
C HIS A 84 17.56 -5.15 -6.52
N VAL A 85 16.86 -5.26 -7.64
CA VAL A 85 15.51 -4.70 -7.80
C VAL A 85 14.54 -5.86 -7.86
N ILE A 86 13.59 -5.89 -6.92
CA ILE A 86 12.49 -6.84 -6.92
C ILE A 86 11.22 -6.01 -7.14
N GLY A 87 10.78 -5.94 -8.39
CA GLY A 87 9.69 -5.07 -8.80
C GLY A 87 8.31 -5.71 -8.65
N LEU A 88 7.31 -5.04 -9.21
CA LEU A 88 5.94 -5.55 -9.31
C LEU A 88 5.87 -6.92 -10.03
N ASN A 89 6.69 -7.12 -11.06
CA ASN A 89 6.71 -8.37 -11.83
C ASN A 89 7.39 -9.52 -11.09
N ASP A 90 8.33 -9.21 -10.20
CA ASP A 90 9.08 -10.18 -9.40
C ASP A 90 8.43 -10.41 -8.03
N GLY A 91 7.26 -9.81 -7.81
CA GLY A 91 6.52 -9.93 -6.56
C GLY A 91 7.22 -9.26 -5.38
N GLY A 92 7.98 -8.18 -5.58
CA GLY A 92 8.56 -7.37 -4.50
C GLY A 92 7.56 -6.40 -3.88
N ILE A 93 6.59 -5.97 -4.69
CA ILE A 93 5.40 -5.24 -4.26
C ILE A 93 4.16 -5.86 -4.91
N THR A 94 3.06 -5.87 -4.16
CA THR A 94 1.78 -6.44 -4.60
C THR A 94 0.66 -5.46 -4.31
N PRO A 95 0.00 -4.90 -5.34
CA PRO A 95 -1.22 -4.13 -5.13
C PRO A 95 -2.37 -5.07 -4.78
N VAL A 96 -3.08 -4.73 -3.72
CA VAL A 96 -4.26 -5.41 -3.21
C VAL A 96 -5.44 -4.46 -3.32
N LEU A 97 -6.54 -4.92 -3.89
CA LEU A 97 -7.78 -4.16 -3.98
C LEU A 97 -8.77 -4.71 -2.95
N ASN A 98 -9.23 -3.86 -2.03
CA ASN A 98 -10.11 -4.24 -0.93
C ASN A 98 -11.55 -3.76 -1.12
N ALA A 99 -11.74 -2.70 -1.91
CA ALA A 99 -13.05 -2.13 -2.23
C ALA A 99 -13.46 -2.39 -3.68
N ASP A 100 -14.77 -2.40 -3.93
CA ASP A 100 -15.30 -2.33 -5.29
C ASP A 100 -15.14 -0.89 -5.82
N LEU A 101 -14.39 -0.74 -6.92
CA LEU A 101 -14.14 0.54 -7.57
C LEU A 101 -15.27 0.95 -8.53
N GLY A 102 -16.25 0.08 -8.78
CA GLY A 102 -17.29 0.32 -9.77
C GLY A 102 -16.70 0.66 -11.14
N GLU A 103 -17.06 1.81 -11.69
CA GLU A 103 -16.57 2.31 -12.99
C GLU A 103 -15.04 2.50 -13.02
N GLY A 104 -14.40 2.73 -11.87
CA GLY A 104 -12.95 2.89 -11.76
C GLY A 104 -12.16 1.60 -11.96
N LYS A 105 -12.80 0.43 -11.86
CA LYS A 105 -12.13 -0.88 -11.88
C LYS A 105 -11.39 -1.13 -13.19
N ALA A 106 -12.02 -0.85 -14.33
CA ALA A 106 -11.40 -1.06 -15.65
C ALA A 106 -10.15 -0.18 -15.84
N THR A 107 -10.17 1.04 -15.29
CA THR A 107 -9.01 1.94 -15.33
C THR A 107 -7.88 1.40 -14.47
N TYR A 108 -8.19 0.94 -13.25
CA TYR A 108 -7.20 0.32 -12.36
C TYR A 108 -6.54 -0.91 -13.00
N GLU A 109 -7.34 -1.83 -13.55
CA GLU A 109 -6.83 -3.06 -14.19
C GLU A 109 -5.94 -2.73 -15.39
N LYS A 110 -6.38 -1.80 -16.25
CA LYS A 110 -5.57 -1.36 -17.41
C LYS A 110 -4.24 -0.74 -16.97
N VAL A 111 -4.24 0.18 -16.01
CA VAL A 111 -3.01 0.82 -15.53
C VAL A 111 -2.07 -0.20 -14.92
N LEU A 112 -2.60 -1.17 -14.16
CA LEU A 112 -1.80 -2.24 -13.59
C LEU A 112 -1.14 -3.12 -14.67
N GLU A 113 -1.89 -3.47 -15.71
CA GLU A 113 -1.36 -4.22 -16.85
C GLU A 113 -0.31 -3.43 -17.63
N GLU A 114 -0.55 -2.14 -17.89
CA GLU A 114 0.38 -1.27 -18.60
C GLU A 114 1.67 -1.02 -17.81
N LEU A 115 1.58 -0.91 -16.47
CA LEU A 115 2.75 -0.87 -15.58
C LEU A 115 3.55 -2.18 -15.65
N LYS A 116 2.90 -3.33 -15.53
CA LYS A 116 3.57 -4.65 -15.62
C LYS A 116 4.24 -4.86 -16.98
N ALA A 117 3.61 -4.38 -18.04
CA ALA A 117 4.13 -4.44 -19.40
C ALA A 117 5.23 -3.40 -19.70
N GLY A 118 5.56 -2.52 -18.75
CA GLY A 118 6.55 -1.45 -18.94
C GLY A 118 6.11 -0.35 -19.91
N LYS A 119 4.81 -0.27 -20.23
CA LYS A 119 4.23 0.79 -21.08
C LYS A 119 4.09 2.10 -20.31
N ILE A 120 3.89 2.01 -19.00
CA ILE A 120 3.94 3.14 -18.06
C ILE A 120 5.28 3.06 -17.33
N SER A 121 6.03 4.16 -17.38
CA SER A 121 7.29 4.31 -16.64
C SER A 121 7.10 5.28 -15.48
N LEU A 122 7.61 4.91 -14.32
CA LEU A 122 7.65 5.74 -13.12
C LEU A 122 9.09 6.21 -12.96
N ASN A 123 9.31 7.52 -13.08
CA ASN A 123 10.61 8.17 -12.94
C ASN A 123 10.86 8.63 -11.52
#